data_AF-A0A9R0X6C3-F1
#
_entry.id   AF-A0A9R0X6C3-F1
#
_cell.length_a   1.000
_cell.length_b   1.000
_cell.length_c   1.000
_cell.angle_alpha   90.00
_cell.angle_beta   90.00
_cell.angle_gamma   90.00
#
_symmetry.space_group_name_H-M   'P 1'
#
loop_
_entity.id
_entity.type
_entity.pdbx_description
1 polymer ?
#
loop_
_entity_poly.entity_id
_entity_poly.type
_entity_poly.pdbx_seq_one_letter_code
_entity_poly.pdbx_strand_id
1 'polypeptide(L)'
;MKILGEQRKTLFLLCFIAVCGVVAKENRKGGRPNGGKRHWAIYKTIQTEDGDIFDCIDIKSQPAFDHPLLRNHSIQMEPSSHPIGLDGNSIPDTTLESSTHLVSCPLGTIPIWRSEQHYPIVDIKELTQQIYTRNITRNNKNNTTSVWQSNGGDKAARFHIFYDNGQKQCFDLKCPGFIHTSPNIPLGGKLSPISKYDGPQAHMNTFVYQDTNSNWWVKFGRESTVVGYWPGELFGYLKSKGTVGYWGGLVEGPTIKYKPPPMGSGHPASEGDGKAAYVKNIKIVTRDHQLVTPMSREFDVAVENPKCYSVAHKSDQDGGVHANWGGSGDCTL
;
A
#
# COMPACT_ATOMS: atom_id res chain seq x y z
N MET A 1 12.01 5.60 -0.79
CA MET A 1 11.90 7.05 -1.04
C MET A 1 10.80 7.61 -0.16
N LYS A 2 10.98 8.80 0.45
CA LYS A 2 10.15 9.22 1.59
C LYS A 2 9.89 10.73 1.53
N ILE A 3 8.65 11.15 1.80
CA ILE A 3 8.34 12.55 2.08
C ILE A 3 7.93 12.65 3.57
N LEU A 4 8.63 13.44 4.39
CA LEU A 4 8.43 13.49 5.85
C LEU A 4 7.71 14.77 6.28
N GLY A 5 6.67 14.66 7.11
CA GLY A 5 6.04 15.77 7.83
C GLY A 5 6.78 16.11 9.14
N GLU A 6 7.49 17.23 9.26
CA GLU A 6 8.18 17.57 10.53
C GLU A 6 7.22 18.23 11.55
N GLN A 7 6.79 17.49 12.57
CA GLN A 7 6.29 18.04 13.83
C GLN A 7 7.00 17.36 15.00
N ARG A 8 7.85 18.14 15.68
CA ARG A 8 8.84 17.75 16.70
C ARG A 8 8.39 16.60 17.62
N LYS A 9 9.26 15.56 17.66
CA LYS A 9 9.27 14.33 18.49
C LYS A 9 8.28 13.25 18.00
N THR A 10 8.74 12.39 17.08
CA THR A 10 7.84 11.76 16.08
C THR A 10 8.32 10.35 15.69
N LEU A 11 7.39 9.39 15.54
CA LEU A 11 7.63 7.96 15.26
C LEU A 11 6.57 7.42 14.25
N PHE A 12 7.03 6.79 13.17
CA PHE A 12 6.55 6.96 11.80
C PHE A 12 5.42 6.00 11.31
N LEU A 13 4.57 6.41 10.34
CA LEU A 13 3.59 5.57 9.61
C LEU A 13 3.85 5.66 8.09
N LEU A 14 4.39 4.61 7.46
CA LEU A 14 4.69 4.60 6.01
C LEU A 14 3.43 4.37 5.16
N CYS A 15 3.19 5.21 4.15
CA CYS A 15 2.36 4.88 2.98
C CYS A 15 3.27 4.84 1.72
N PHE A 16 3.12 3.88 0.81
CA PHE A 16 4.01 3.61 -0.33
C PHE A 16 3.15 3.22 -1.53
N ILE A 17 3.10 4.02 -2.60
CA ILE A 17 2.36 3.67 -3.81
C ILE A 17 3.34 3.48 -4.98
N ALA A 18 3.16 2.38 -5.72
CA ALA A 18 3.72 1.99 -7.02
C ALA A 18 5.24 1.71 -7.12
N VAL A 19 5.61 0.41 -7.16
CA VAL A 19 6.81 -0.07 -7.90
C VAL A 19 6.60 -1.42 -8.60
N CYS A 20 7.25 -1.53 -9.76
CA CYS A 20 7.00 -2.44 -10.87
C CYS A 20 8.22 -3.34 -11.19
N GLY A 21 8.13 -4.68 -11.06
CA GLY A 21 8.79 -5.65 -11.97
C GLY A 21 9.60 -6.85 -11.38
N VAL A 22 9.04 -8.06 -11.54
CA VAL A 22 9.59 -9.45 -11.68
C VAL A 22 11.07 -9.76 -11.40
N VAL A 23 11.38 -10.79 -10.57
CA VAL A 23 12.51 -11.73 -10.81
C VAL A 23 12.22 -13.18 -10.35
N ALA A 24 12.60 -14.11 -11.24
CA ALA A 24 12.62 -15.56 -11.08
C ALA A 24 13.73 -16.09 -10.14
N LYS A 25 13.46 -17.27 -9.60
CA LYS A 25 14.09 -17.96 -8.46
C LYS A 25 15.47 -18.58 -8.79
N GLU A 26 16.36 -18.64 -7.79
CA GLU A 26 17.14 -19.87 -7.55
C GLU A 26 17.50 -20.10 -6.07
N ASN A 27 17.66 -21.38 -5.76
CA ASN A 27 17.50 -22.07 -4.48
C ASN A 27 18.58 -21.80 -3.43
N ARG A 28 18.16 -21.59 -2.18
CA ARG A 28 18.85 -22.14 -1.01
C ARG A 28 17.87 -22.80 -0.05
N LYS A 29 18.21 -24.04 0.32
CA LYS A 29 17.46 -24.94 1.20
C LYS A 29 17.36 -24.33 2.61
N GLY A 30 16.26 -23.66 2.91
CA GLY A 30 15.80 -23.38 4.27
C GLY A 30 14.74 -24.41 4.66
N GLY A 31 14.93 -25.09 5.80
CA GLY A 31 14.01 -26.09 6.32
C GLY A 31 12.58 -25.57 6.46
N ARG A 32 11.62 -26.44 6.11
CA ARG A 32 10.16 -26.25 6.19
C ARG A 32 9.72 -25.87 7.61
N PRO A 33 8.94 -24.79 7.81
CA PRO A 33 7.79 -24.88 8.69
C PRO A 33 6.72 -25.73 7.97
N ASN A 34 6.12 -26.70 8.65
CA ASN A 34 5.04 -27.53 8.09
C ASN A 34 3.90 -26.65 7.55
N GLY A 35 3.88 -26.44 6.23
CA GLY A 35 2.79 -25.80 5.50
C GLY A 35 1.62 -26.76 5.39
N GLY A 36 0.82 -26.87 6.45
CA GLY A 36 -0.51 -27.45 6.34
C GLY A 36 -1.30 -26.64 5.30
N LYS A 37 -1.76 -27.30 4.23
CA LYS A 37 -2.71 -26.72 3.28
C LYS A 37 -3.92 -26.24 4.08
N ARG A 38 -4.15 -24.92 4.16
CA ARG A 38 -5.37 -24.38 4.78
C ARG A 38 -6.53 -24.75 3.89
N HIS A 39 -7.36 -25.69 4.33
CA HIS A 39 -8.65 -25.98 3.72
C HIS A 39 -9.68 -25.05 4.36
N TRP A 40 -9.94 -23.90 3.74
CA TRP A 40 -11.19 -23.18 3.94
C TRP A 40 -12.20 -23.65 2.89
N ALA A 41 -13.48 -23.61 3.22
CA ALA A 41 -14.55 -23.96 2.27
C ALA A 41 -14.64 -22.88 1.19
N ILE A 42 -14.45 -23.30 -0.07
CA ILE A 42 -14.57 -22.42 -1.23
C ILE A 42 -16.06 -22.32 -1.59
N TYR A 43 -16.62 -21.12 -1.52
CA TYR A 43 -18.01 -20.89 -1.91
C TYR A 43 -18.15 -20.68 -3.41
N LYS A 44 -17.20 -19.94 -3.99
CA LYS A 44 -17.19 -19.61 -5.42
C LYS A 44 -15.76 -19.33 -5.86
N THR A 45 -15.38 -19.77 -7.05
CA THR A 45 -14.15 -19.35 -7.71
C THR A 45 -14.52 -18.42 -8.87
N ILE A 46 -13.80 -17.32 -8.99
CA ILE A 46 -13.97 -16.30 -10.02
C ILE A 46 -12.66 -16.22 -10.78
N GLN A 47 -12.73 -16.32 -12.10
CA GLN A 47 -11.61 -16.03 -12.99
C GLN A 47 -11.92 -14.72 -13.71
N THR A 48 -11.02 -13.74 -13.61
CA THR A 48 -11.16 -12.47 -14.32
C THR A 48 -10.81 -12.66 -15.80
N GLU A 49 -11.20 -11.70 -16.64
CA GLU A 49 -10.81 -11.67 -18.06
C GLU A 49 -9.28 -11.72 -18.24
N ASP A 50 -8.56 -11.06 -17.34
CA ASP A 50 -7.09 -11.04 -17.30
C ASP A 50 -6.44 -12.33 -16.76
N GLY A 51 -7.22 -13.38 -16.48
CA GLY A 51 -6.74 -14.68 -16.03
C GLY A 51 -6.41 -14.80 -14.54
N ASP A 52 -6.67 -13.77 -13.72
CA ASP A 52 -6.51 -13.88 -12.27
C ASP A 52 -7.62 -14.75 -11.68
N ILE A 53 -7.28 -15.57 -10.69
CA ILE A 53 -8.23 -16.44 -10.00
C ILE A 53 -8.40 -15.95 -8.56
N PHE A 54 -9.64 -15.69 -8.18
CA PHE A 54 -10.05 -15.34 -6.83
C PHE A 54 -11.02 -16.38 -6.30
N ASP A 55 -10.78 -16.83 -5.08
CA ASP A 55 -11.69 -17.68 -4.37
C ASP A 55 -12.45 -16.90 -3.32
N CYS A 56 -13.77 -17.00 -3.34
CA CYS A 56 -14.66 -16.42 -2.35
C CYS A 56 -14.77 -17.36 -1.15
N ILE A 57 -14.41 -16.82 0.01
CA ILE A 57 -14.34 -17.57 1.27
C ILE A 57 -15.22 -16.89 2.29
N ASP A 58 -15.80 -17.65 3.21
CA ASP A 58 -16.56 -17.07 4.32
C ASP A 58 -15.72 -16.03 5.07
N ILE A 59 -16.30 -14.84 5.30
CA ILE A 59 -15.60 -13.71 5.90
C ILE A 59 -15.05 -14.04 7.29
N LYS A 60 -15.67 -14.95 8.05
CA LYS A 60 -15.22 -15.37 9.39
C LYS A 60 -14.12 -16.44 9.33
N SER A 61 -13.85 -16.98 8.15
CA SER A 61 -12.80 -17.99 7.90
C SER A 61 -11.51 -17.38 7.34
N GLN A 62 -11.43 -16.05 7.27
CA GLN A 62 -10.28 -15.36 6.66
C GLN A 62 -8.99 -15.48 7.50
N PRO A 63 -7.80 -15.34 6.87
CA PRO A 63 -6.50 -15.47 7.55
C PRO A 63 -6.31 -14.54 8.77
N ALA A 64 -7.05 -13.43 8.85
CA ALA A 64 -6.97 -12.47 9.95
C ALA A 64 -7.04 -13.14 11.33
N PHE A 65 -7.96 -14.10 11.49
CA PHE A 65 -8.32 -14.68 12.79
C PHE A 65 -7.36 -15.74 13.30
N ASP A 66 -6.36 -16.12 12.52
CA ASP A 66 -5.24 -16.91 13.03
C ASP A 66 -4.34 -16.08 13.96
N HIS A 67 -4.48 -14.75 13.96
CA HIS A 67 -3.78 -13.88 14.88
C HIS A 67 -4.31 -14.10 16.30
N PRO A 68 -3.47 -14.38 17.32
CA PRO A 68 -3.94 -14.69 18.67
C PRO A 68 -4.87 -13.63 19.28
N LEU A 69 -4.61 -12.35 19.00
CA LEU A 69 -5.45 -11.25 19.48
C LEU A 69 -6.84 -11.20 18.79
N LEU A 70 -6.97 -11.74 17.58
CA LEU A 70 -8.18 -11.58 16.76
C LEU A 70 -9.13 -12.77 16.80
N ARG A 71 -8.83 -13.85 17.52
CA ARG A 71 -9.61 -15.11 17.48
C ARG A 71 -11.12 -14.93 17.74
N ASN A 72 -11.48 -13.99 18.62
CA ASN A 72 -12.85 -13.68 18.99
C ASN A 72 -13.24 -12.24 18.59
N HIS A 73 -12.50 -11.65 17.65
CA HIS A 73 -12.74 -10.28 17.22
C HIS A 73 -14.08 -10.18 16.49
N SER A 74 -14.89 -9.21 16.89
CA SER A 74 -16.16 -8.94 16.22
C SER A 74 -15.92 -8.10 14.97
N ILE A 75 -16.31 -8.64 13.81
CA ILE A 75 -16.10 -7.97 12.53
C ILE A 75 -16.99 -6.73 12.45
N GLN A 76 -16.36 -5.57 12.42
CA GLN A 76 -16.99 -4.32 12.02
C GLN A 76 -17.00 -4.25 10.49
N MET A 77 -18.18 -4.02 9.88
CA MET A 77 -18.30 -3.96 8.41
C MET A 77 -17.98 -2.58 7.84
N GLU A 78 -18.23 -1.52 8.62
CA GLU A 78 -18.07 -0.11 8.22
C GLU A 78 -17.40 0.70 9.34
N PRO A 79 -16.62 1.76 9.03
CA PRO A 79 -15.99 2.63 10.01
C PRO A 79 -16.99 3.24 11.00
N SER A 80 -16.60 3.33 12.29
CA SER A 80 -17.46 3.89 13.35
C SER A 80 -17.57 5.41 13.27
N SER A 81 -16.61 6.04 12.60
CA SER A 81 -16.54 7.47 12.35
C SER A 81 -15.76 7.70 11.06
N HIS A 82 -16.12 8.76 10.33
CA HIS A 82 -15.36 9.24 9.18
C HIS A 82 -14.66 10.56 9.55
N PRO A 83 -13.48 10.88 8.97
CA PRO A 83 -12.90 12.21 9.06
C PRO A 83 -13.88 13.26 8.56
N ILE A 84 -13.95 14.38 9.27
CA ILE A 84 -14.79 15.53 8.90
C ILE A 84 -14.22 16.14 7.61
N GLY A 85 -15.07 16.36 6.62
CA GLY A 85 -14.68 16.82 5.28
C GLY A 85 -14.29 15.69 4.32
N LEU A 86 -14.38 14.42 4.74
CA LEU A 86 -14.32 13.27 3.83
C LEU A 86 -15.70 13.07 3.15
N ASP A 87 -16.17 14.09 2.44
CA ASP A 87 -17.36 13.98 1.60
C ASP A 87 -16.93 13.46 0.22
N GLY A 88 -17.59 12.41 -0.29
CA GLY A 88 -17.24 11.66 -1.51
C GLY A 88 -17.22 12.43 -2.84
N ASN A 89 -17.27 13.77 -2.80
CA ASN A 89 -17.41 14.66 -3.95
C ASN A 89 -16.17 15.55 -4.22
N SER A 90 -15.05 15.31 -3.54
CA SER A 90 -13.89 16.21 -3.62
C SER A 90 -12.91 15.95 -4.78
N ILE A 91 -13.20 14.99 -5.67
CA ILE A 91 -12.33 14.67 -6.81
C ILE A 91 -13.03 15.05 -8.12
N PRO A 92 -12.42 15.92 -8.96
CA PRO A 92 -13.01 16.34 -10.23
C PRO A 92 -13.39 15.16 -11.14
N ASP A 93 -14.58 15.23 -11.71
CA ASP A 93 -15.26 14.20 -12.52
C ASP A 93 -14.55 13.82 -13.84
N THR A 94 -13.45 14.47 -14.18
CA THR A 94 -12.75 14.35 -15.47
C THR A 94 -11.55 13.39 -15.45
N THR A 95 -11.18 12.81 -14.30
CA THR A 95 -10.01 11.93 -14.19
C THR A 95 -10.36 10.46 -14.45
N LEU A 96 -9.58 9.80 -15.31
CA LEU A 96 -9.68 8.36 -15.55
C LEU A 96 -9.24 7.60 -14.29
N GLU A 97 -10.17 6.93 -13.61
CA GLU A 97 -9.87 6.17 -12.40
C GLU A 97 -9.49 4.72 -12.72
N SER A 98 -8.36 4.31 -12.17
CA SER A 98 -7.92 2.93 -12.10
C SER A 98 -8.68 2.22 -10.98
N SER A 99 -9.35 1.15 -11.33
CA SER A 99 -10.00 0.26 -10.37
C SER A 99 -9.40 -1.13 -10.49
N THR A 100 -9.64 -1.97 -9.48
CA THR A 100 -9.44 -3.40 -9.64
C THR A 100 -10.52 -3.96 -10.56
N HIS A 101 -10.22 -5.00 -11.34
CA HIS A 101 -11.28 -5.73 -12.05
C HIS A 101 -12.39 -6.12 -11.08
N LEU A 102 -13.65 -5.93 -11.50
CA LEU A 102 -14.83 -6.27 -10.72
C LEU A 102 -14.83 -7.77 -10.41
N VAL A 103 -14.38 -8.11 -9.21
CA VAL A 103 -14.67 -9.39 -8.58
C VAL A 103 -15.93 -9.17 -7.77
N SER A 104 -16.87 -10.11 -7.81
CA SER A 104 -18.10 -10.01 -7.03
C SER A 104 -18.35 -11.32 -6.31
N CYS A 105 -17.90 -11.37 -5.06
CA CYS A 105 -18.14 -12.48 -4.17
C CYS A 105 -19.54 -12.41 -3.55
N PRO A 106 -20.18 -13.56 -3.26
CA PRO A 106 -21.46 -13.59 -2.55
C PRO A 106 -21.42 -12.83 -1.22
N LEU A 107 -22.58 -12.31 -0.79
CA LEU A 107 -22.69 -11.67 0.52
C LEU A 107 -22.21 -12.61 1.64
N GLY A 108 -21.47 -12.05 2.60
CA GLY A 108 -20.84 -12.82 3.68
C GLY A 108 -19.52 -13.49 3.31
N THR A 109 -19.03 -13.31 2.08
CA THR A 109 -17.74 -13.84 1.62
C THR A 109 -16.81 -12.74 1.12
N ILE A 110 -15.51 -13.02 1.09
CA ILE A 110 -14.47 -12.11 0.61
C ILE A 110 -13.60 -12.79 -0.46
N PRO A 111 -13.08 -12.05 -1.45
CA PRO A 111 -12.18 -12.59 -2.45
C PRO A 111 -10.77 -12.78 -1.88
N ILE A 112 -10.24 -13.99 -2.02
CA ILE A 112 -8.85 -14.36 -1.75
C ILE A 112 -8.17 -14.65 -3.08
N TRP A 113 -7.13 -13.88 -3.40
CA TRP A 113 -6.35 -14.12 -4.59
C TRP A 113 -5.55 -15.40 -4.50
N ARG A 114 -5.68 -16.27 -5.50
CA ARG A 114 -4.88 -17.49 -5.64
C ARG A 114 -3.56 -17.14 -6.33
N SER A 115 -2.62 -16.56 -5.59
CA SER A 115 -1.26 -16.34 -6.12
C SER A 115 -0.49 -17.65 -6.12
N GLU A 116 0.03 -18.10 -7.27
CA GLU A 116 0.81 -19.34 -7.38
C GLU A 116 2.19 -19.30 -6.69
N GLN A 117 2.61 -18.15 -6.14
CA GLN A 117 3.96 -17.95 -5.61
C GLN A 117 3.98 -17.41 -4.17
N HIS A 118 4.51 -18.23 -3.26
CA HIS A 118 5.01 -17.79 -1.96
C HIS A 118 6.38 -17.14 -2.16
N TYR A 119 6.42 -15.83 -2.39
CA TYR A 119 7.67 -15.10 -2.25
C TYR A 119 8.07 -15.06 -0.78
N PRO A 120 9.33 -15.35 -0.43
CA PRO A 120 9.81 -15.05 0.91
C PRO A 120 9.60 -13.56 1.14
N ILE A 121 8.92 -13.21 2.23
CA ILE A 121 8.88 -11.84 2.74
C ILE A 121 10.35 -11.49 2.97
N VAL A 122 10.90 -10.62 2.12
CA VAL A 122 12.26 -10.11 2.31
C VAL A 122 12.24 -9.31 3.60
N ASP A 123 13.25 -9.52 4.43
CA ASP A 123 13.37 -8.87 5.73
C ASP A 123 13.66 -7.38 5.51
N ILE A 124 12.63 -6.52 5.56
CA ILE A 124 12.74 -5.06 5.37
C ILE A 124 13.52 -4.43 6.55
N LYS A 125 13.98 -5.23 7.54
CA LYS A 125 14.92 -4.76 8.57
C LYS A 125 16.17 -4.12 8.00
N GLU A 126 16.70 -4.62 6.88
CA GLU A 126 17.94 -4.06 6.29
C GLU A 126 17.72 -2.65 5.72
N LEU A 127 16.52 -2.35 5.20
CA LEU A 127 16.10 -1.00 4.79
C LEU A 127 15.85 -0.07 5.98
N THR A 128 15.35 -0.63 7.09
CA THR A 128 15.13 0.15 8.33
C THR A 128 16.45 0.57 8.98
N GLN A 129 17.55 -0.13 8.68
CA GLN A 129 18.85 0.06 9.31
C GLN A 129 19.79 1.02 8.56
N GLN A 130 19.47 1.42 7.32
CA GLN A 130 20.23 2.45 6.56
C GLN A 130 19.60 3.85 6.60
N ILE A 131 18.34 3.95 7.04
CA ILE A 131 17.68 5.22 7.42
C ILE A 131 18.28 5.79 8.74
N TYR A 132 19.15 5.02 9.36
CA TYR A 132 19.58 5.09 10.76
C TYR A 132 20.75 6.06 11.05
N THR A 133 21.35 6.67 10.03
CA THR A 133 22.54 7.54 10.17
C THR A 133 22.24 9.04 10.28
N ARG A 134 20.97 9.45 10.42
CA ARG A 134 20.61 10.77 10.95
C ARG A 134 19.79 10.57 12.22
N ASN A 135 20.42 10.69 13.40
CA ASN A 135 19.86 10.84 14.76
C ASN A 135 18.32 10.71 14.94
N ILE A 136 17.74 9.57 14.54
CA ILE A 136 16.32 9.26 14.74
C ILE A 136 16.28 7.83 15.27
N THR A 137 15.86 7.72 16.51
CA THR A 137 16.01 6.56 17.39
C THR A 137 15.36 5.27 16.88
N ARG A 138 15.96 4.15 17.32
CA ARG A 138 15.54 2.73 17.21
C ARG A 138 14.06 2.64 17.53
N ASN A 139 13.26 2.03 16.64
CA ASN A 139 11.98 1.33 16.87
C ASN A 139 10.79 1.78 15.99
N ASN A 140 10.85 1.63 14.66
CA ASN A 140 9.74 2.01 13.75
C ASN A 140 8.97 0.81 13.18
N LYS A 141 7.63 0.92 13.12
CA LYS A 141 6.62 -0.09 12.70
C LYS A 141 5.55 0.64 11.86
N ASN A 142 5.04 0.10 10.75
CA ASN A 142 4.38 0.89 9.68
C ASN A 142 3.17 0.20 9.01
N ASN A 143 2.12 0.93 8.58
CA ASN A 143 1.00 0.39 7.77
C ASN A 143 0.73 1.25 6.54
N THR A 144 0.61 0.63 5.35
CA THR A 144 0.51 1.27 4.04
C THR A 144 -0.53 0.61 3.11
N THR A 145 -1.13 1.39 2.21
CA THR A 145 -1.68 0.90 0.93
C THR A 145 -0.64 1.07 -0.17
N SER A 146 -0.60 0.18 -1.16
CA SER A 146 0.50 0.13 -2.12
C SER A 146 0.14 -0.51 -3.45
N VAL A 147 0.91 -0.19 -4.49
CA VAL A 147 0.74 -0.79 -5.83
C VAL A 147 2.01 -1.54 -6.18
N TRP A 148 1.90 -2.82 -6.52
CA TRP A 148 3.04 -3.69 -6.81
C TRP A 148 2.82 -4.48 -8.09
N GLN A 149 3.90 -4.82 -8.79
CA GLN A 149 3.83 -5.82 -9.87
C GLN A 149 4.22 -7.24 -9.44
N SER A 150 5.13 -7.40 -8.47
CA SER A 150 5.86 -8.67 -8.33
C SER A 150 5.21 -9.72 -7.42
N ASN A 151 4.15 -9.41 -6.66
CA ASN A 151 3.60 -10.39 -5.72
C ASN A 151 2.84 -11.55 -6.40
N GLY A 152 2.56 -11.44 -7.70
CA GLY A 152 1.90 -12.46 -8.54
C GLY A 152 2.79 -13.14 -9.57
N GLY A 153 4.05 -12.72 -9.71
CA GLY A 153 4.94 -13.23 -10.75
C GLY A 153 4.69 -12.68 -12.16
N ASP A 154 3.95 -11.58 -12.30
CA ASP A 154 3.70 -10.91 -13.58
C ASP A 154 4.16 -9.44 -13.58
N LYS A 155 3.89 -8.74 -14.69
CA LYS A 155 4.23 -7.32 -14.89
C LYS A 155 3.02 -6.40 -14.68
N ALA A 156 1.92 -6.90 -14.16
CA ALA A 156 0.68 -6.13 -14.04
C ALA A 156 0.74 -5.24 -12.78
N ALA A 157 0.32 -3.98 -12.88
CA ALA A 157 0.17 -3.14 -11.69
C ALA A 157 -1.02 -3.66 -10.88
N ARG A 158 -0.82 -3.92 -9.57
CA ARG A 158 -1.84 -4.51 -8.70
C ARG A 158 -2.00 -3.73 -7.42
N PHE A 159 -3.22 -3.66 -6.90
CA PHE A 159 -3.51 -3.04 -5.61
C PHE A 159 -3.19 -4.01 -4.46
N HIS A 160 -2.38 -3.58 -3.51
CA HIS A 160 -2.01 -4.37 -2.33
C HIS A 160 -2.03 -3.51 -1.07
N ILE A 161 -2.11 -4.18 0.07
CA ILE A 161 -1.83 -3.56 1.37
C ILE A 161 -0.55 -4.15 1.96
N PHE A 162 0.12 -3.37 2.78
CA PHE A 162 1.26 -3.83 3.55
C PHE A 162 1.21 -3.28 4.97
N TYR A 163 1.62 -4.08 5.95
CA TYR A 163 1.75 -3.61 7.32
C TYR A 163 2.89 -4.30 8.05
N ASP A 164 3.38 -3.62 9.08
CA ASP A 164 4.46 -4.00 9.95
C ASP A 164 4.06 -3.64 11.38
N ASN A 165 3.76 -4.66 12.17
CA ASN A 165 3.47 -4.49 13.60
C ASN A 165 4.71 -4.66 14.49
N GLY A 166 5.90 -4.66 13.88
CA GLY A 166 7.23 -4.84 14.44
C GLY A 166 7.53 -6.19 15.05
N GLN A 167 6.60 -7.13 14.95
CA GLN A 167 6.91 -8.55 15.07
C GLN A 167 6.97 -9.18 13.68
N LYS A 168 6.08 -8.76 12.79
CA LYS A 168 5.92 -9.30 11.45
C LYS A 168 5.56 -8.21 10.46
N GLN A 169 6.18 -8.31 9.29
CA GLN A 169 5.83 -7.59 8.08
C GLN A 169 4.94 -8.46 7.21
N CYS A 170 3.95 -7.87 6.57
CA CYS A 170 2.98 -8.63 5.82
C CYS A 170 2.42 -7.88 4.63
N PHE A 171 2.24 -8.62 3.54
CA PHE A 171 1.47 -8.20 2.38
C PHE A 171 0.10 -8.87 2.37
N ASP A 172 -0.92 -8.09 2.06
CA ASP A 172 -2.31 -8.53 1.90
C ASP A 172 -2.76 -9.47 3.04
N LEU A 173 -3.35 -10.60 2.67
CA LEU A 173 -3.83 -11.67 3.55
C LEU A 173 -2.83 -12.82 3.67
N LYS A 174 -1.56 -12.63 3.25
CA LYS A 174 -0.51 -13.65 3.38
C LYS A 174 -0.14 -13.93 4.84
N CYS A 175 -0.58 -13.08 5.76
CA CYS A 175 -0.40 -13.25 7.19
C CYS A 175 -1.63 -12.78 7.97
N PRO A 176 -1.80 -13.28 9.20
CA PRO A 176 -2.92 -12.90 10.04
C PRO A 176 -2.80 -11.47 10.56
N GLY A 177 -3.86 -10.67 10.45
CA GLY A 177 -3.96 -9.35 11.08
C GLY A 177 -4.92 -8.39 10.37
N PHE A 178 -4.91 -8.35 9.03
CA PHE A 178 -5.86 -7.51 8.29
C PHE A 178 -7.21 -8.20 8.15
N ILE A 179 -8.29 -7.52 8.54
CA ILE A 179 -9.67 -7.98 8.39
C ILE A 179 -10.22 -7.37 7.10
N HIS A 180 -10.26 -8.18 6.04
CA HIS A 180 -10.89 -7.86 4.77
C HIS A 180 -12.41 -8.01 4.93
N THR A 181 -13.17 -6.98 4.52
CA THR A 181 -14.64 -6.95 4.61
C THR A 181 -15.33 -6.78 3.26
N SER A 182 -14.61 -6.32 2.24
CA SER A 182 -15.16 -6.12 0.89
C SER A 182 -15.40 -7.44 0.15
N PRO A 183 -16.59 -7.67 -0.41
CA PRO A 183 -16.82 -8.76 -1.36
C PRO A 183 -16.31 -8.41 -2.77
N ASN A 184 -15.99 -7.13 -3.03
CA ASN A 184 -15.82 -6.61 -4.38
C ASN A 184 -14.41 -6.08 -4.69
N ILE A 185 -13.62 -5.72 -3.66
CA ILE A 185 -12.28 -5.17 -3.85
C ILE A 185 -11.22 -6.23 -3.53
N PRO A 186 -10.71 -6.97 -4.54
CA PRO A 186 -9.67 -7.96 -4.31
C PRO A 186 -8.32 -7.32 -3.99
N LEU A 187 -7.73 -7.69 -2.84
CA LEU A 187 -6.29 -7.49 -2.61
C LEU A 187 -5.48 -8.35 -3.58
N GLY A 188 -4.48 -7.76 -4.21
CA GLY A 188 -3.73 -8.35 -5.31
C GLY A 188 -4.39 -8.22 -6.68
N GLY A 189 -5.56 -7.58 -6.79
CA GLY A 189 -6.25 -7.36 -8.06
C GLY A 189 -5.47 -6.46 -9.01
N LYS A 190 -5.47 -6.81 -10.31
CA LYS A 190 -4.92 -5.96 -11.38
C LYS A 190 -5.67 -4.64 -11.45
N LEU A 191 -4.90 -3.57 -11.55
CA LEU A 191 -5.37 -2.22 -11.77
C LEU A 191 -5.59 -1.98 -13.26
N SER A 192 -6.76 -1.47 -13.60
CA SER A 192 -7.10 -1.09 -14.96
C SER A 192 -8.04 0.12 -14.96
N PRO A 193 -7.83 1.11 -15.85
CA PRO A 193 -6.67 1.25 -16.73
C PRO A 193 -5.39 1.65 -15.96
N ILE A 194 -4.23 1.51 -16.61
CA ILE A 194 -2.93 1.99 -16.10
C ILE A 194 -2.43 3.18 -16.91
N SER A 195 -1.67 4.07 -16.27
CA SER A 195 -1.02 5.21 -16.94
C SER A 195 -0.03 4.76 -18.01
N LYS A 196 0.06 5.53 -19.09
CA LYS A 196 1.07 5.38 -20.14
C LYS A 196 2.01 6.57 -20.16
N TYR A 197 3.30 6.31 -20.34
CA TYR A 197 4.30 7.37 -20.47
C TYR A 197 3.96 8.29 -21.65
N ASP A 198 3.93 9.60 -21.40
CA ASP A 198 3.57 10.65 -22.37
C ASP A 198 2.21 10.41 -23.05
N GLY A 199 1.25 9.83 -22.32
CA GLY A 199 -0.06 9.45 -22.82
C GLY A 199 -1.16 9.53 -21.75
N PRO A 200 -2.27 8.79 -21.93
CA PRO A 200 -3.37 8.78 -20.96
C PRO A 200 -2.89 8.41 -19.56
N GLN A 201 -3.29 9.21 -18.57
CA GLN A 201 -2.99 8.98 -17.15
C GLN A 201 -4.21 8.36 -16.47
N ALA A 202 -3.97 7.41 -15.58
CA ALA A 202 -4.96 6.83 -14.70
C ALA A 202 -4.59 7.11 -13.23
N HIS A 203 -5.60 7.28 -12.39
CA HIS A 203 -5.45 7.62 -10.97
C HIS A 203 -6.07 6.56 -10.09
N MET A 204 -5.52 6.34 -8.90
CA MET A 204 -6.11 5.44 -7.91
C MET A 204 -6.32 6.21 -6.61
N ASN A 205 -7.57 6.23 -6.13
CA ASN A 205 -7.90 6.87 -4.87
C ASN A 205 -7.78 5.87 -3.73
N THR A 206 -7.04 6.24 -2.69
CA THR A 206 -6.88 5.40 -1.49
C THR A 206 -6.99 6.24 -0.24
N PHE A 207 -7.59 5.66 0.79
CA PHE A 207 -7.79 6.31 2.07
C PHE A 207 -7.32 5.35 3.17
N VAL A 208 -6.51 5.88 4.07
CA VAL A 208 -6.10 5.18 5.30
C VAL A 208 -6.29 6.13 6.46
N TYR A 209 -7.17 5.77 7.39
CA TYR A 209 -7.44 6.57 8.58
C TYR A 209 -7.90 5.68 9.74
N GLN A 210 -7.80 6.22 10.95
CA GLN A 210 -8.27 5.54 12.14
C GLN A 210 -9.66 6.04 12.52
N ASP A 211 -10.59 5.13 12.83
CA ASP A 211 -11.90 5.47 13.37
C ASP A 211 -11.90 5.62 14.90
N THR A 212 -13.03 6.01 15.48
CA THR A 212 -13.20 6.16 16.94
C THR A 212 -13.02 4.87 17.74
N ASN A 213 -13.18 3.70 17.11
CA ASN A 213 -12.90 2.39 17.71
C ASN A 213 -11.42 1.98 17.61
N SER A 214 -10.54 2.89 17.18
CA SER A 214 -9.12 2.65 16.97
C SER A 214 -8.82 1.64 15.85
N ASN A 215 -9.73 1.41 14.91
CA ASN A 215 -9.51 0.58 13.74
C ASN A 215 -8.92 1.41 12.59
N TRP A 216 -7.83 0.93 11.99
CA TRP A 216 -7.21 1.54 10.81
C TRP A 216 -7.89 1.04 9.55
N TRP A 217 -8.77 1.86 8.99
CA TRP A 217 -9.54 1.53 7.80
C TRP A 217 -8.78 1.80 6.52
N VAL A 218 -8.94 0.91 5.57
CA VAL A 218 -8.50 1.05 4.17
C VAL A 218 -9.73 1.17 3.30
N LYS A 219 -9.79 2.26 2.52
CA LYS A 219 -10.81 2.46 1.48
C LYS A 219 -10.14 2.70 0.14
N PHE A 220 -10.81 2.30 -0.92
CA PHE A 220 -10.30 2.29 -2.29
C PHE A 220 -11.33 2.81 -3.28
N GLY A 221 -10.87 3.51 -4.30
CA GLY A 221 -11.71 4.05 -5.37
C GLY A 221 -12.41 5.36 -5.01
N ARG A 222 -13.04 5.99 -6.00
CA ARG A 222 -13.70 7.30 -5.90
C ARG A 222 -14.91 7.26 -4.98
N GLU A 223 -15.66 6.16 -5.02
CA GLU A 223 -16.76 5.92 -4.09
C GLU A 223 -16.28 5.73 -2.65
N SER A 224 -14.97 5.69 -2.41
CA SER A 224 -14.39 5.36 -1.12
C SER A 224 -14.99 4.05 -0.62
N THR A 225 -14.83 2.99 -1.40
CA THR A 225 -15.37 1.68 -1.05
C THR A 225 -14.49 1.07 0.03
N VAL A 226 -15.10 0.57 1.09
CA VAL A 226 -14.37 -0.11 2.16
C VAL A 226 -13.70 -1.37 1.61
N VAL A 227 -12.40 -1.48 1.88
CA VAL A 227 -11.63 -2.71 1.64
C VAL A 227 -11.63 -3.54 2.92
N GLY A 228 -11.27 -2.94 4.05
CA GLY A 228 -11.15 -3.61 5.33
C GLY A 228 -10.36 -2.77 6.32
N TYR A 229 -9.87 -3.39 7.39
CA TYR A 229 -9.16 -2.65 8.43
C TYR A 229 -8.17 -3.50 9.22
N TRP A 230 -7.26 -2.82 9.90
CA TRP A 230 -6.45 -3.39 10.97
C TRP A 230 -6.95 -2.91 12.33
N PRO A 231 -7.28 -3.82 13.26
CA PRO A 231 -7.50 -3.44 14.65
C PRO A 231 -6.29 -2.75 15.28
N GLY A 232 -6.51 -1.63 15.97
CA GLY A 232 -5.44 -0.83 16.57
C GLY A 232 -4.60 -1.61 17.59
N GLU A 233 -5.18 -2.61 18.24
CA GLU A 233 -4.49 -3.50 19.20
C GLU A 233 -3.36 -4.33 18.59
N LEU A 234 -3.33 -4.48 17.26
CA LEU A 234 -2.21 -5.12 16.57
C LEU A 234 -0.94 -4.28 16.66
N PHE A 235 -1.04 -2.99 16.97
CA PHE A 235 0.07 -2.05 16.91
C PHE A 235 0.43 -1.52 18.29
N GLY A 236 1.75 -1.40 18.53
CA GLY A 236 2.25 -0.63 19.69
C GLY A 236 2.18 0.87 19.43
N TYR A 237 2.79 1.33 18.34
CA TYR A 237 2.98 2.77 18.07
C TYR A 237 1.86 3.41 17.26
N LEU A 238 1.13 2.63 16.46
CA LEU A 238 -0.02 3.09 15.69
C LEU A 238 -1.33 2.85 16.42
N LYS A 239 -1.29 2.47 17.70
CA LYS A 239 -2.50 2.08 18.44
C LYS A 239 -3.57 3.17 18.44
N SER A 240 -3.16 4.45 18.50
CA SER A 240 -4.06 5.59 18.71
C SER A 240 -3.87 6.76 17.74
N LYS A 241 -2.79 6.76 16.94
CA LYS A 241 -2.51 7.79 15.95
C LYS A 241 -1.35 7.39 15.04
N GLY A 242 -1.30 8.02 13.87
CA GLY A 242 -0.09 8.15 13.06
C GLY A 242 0.59 9.48 13.39
N THR A 243 1.91 9.55 13.27
CA THR A 243 2.63 10.82 13.51
C THR A 243 3.42 11.31 12.31
N VAL A 244 3.65 10.47 11.31
CA VAL A 244 4.25 10.84 10.02
C VAL A 244 3.56 10.05 8.94
N GLY A 245 3.24 10.66 7.81
CA GLY A 245 2.82 9.98 6.58
C GLY A 245 3.94 10.00 5.56
N TYR A 246 3.92 9.06 4.62
CA TYR A 246 4.85 9.05 3.49
C TYR A 246 4.09 8.80 2.21
N TRP A 247 4.65 9.32 1.12
CA TRP A 247 4.21 9.05 -0.23
C TRP A 247 5.44 8.97 -1.13
N GLY A 248 5.40 8.14 -2.17
CA GLY A 248 6.49 7.96 -3.11
C GLY A 248 6.73 6.50 -3.45
N GLY A 249 7.86 6.24 -4.11
CA GLY A 249 8.25 4.91 -4.57
C GLY A 249 9.25 4.18 -3.68
N LEU A 250 9.25 2.85 -3.79
CA LEU A 250 10.20 1.96 -3.13
C LEU A 250 10.66 0.87 -4.07
N VAL A 251 11.95 0.86 -4.37
CA VAL A 251 12.57 -0.26 -5.07
C VAL A 251 13.23 -1.15 -4.04
N GLU A 252 12.95 -2.45 -4.09
CA GLU A 252 13.56 -3.45 -3.22
C GLU A 252 13.77 -4.74 -4.01
N GLY A 253 14.86 -5.46 -3.72
CA GLY A 253 15.13 -6.75 -4.32
C GLY A 253 16.57 -7.20 -4.14
N PRO A 254 16.84 -8.50 -4.33
CA PRO A 254 18.17 -9.07 -4.12
C PRO A 254 19.24 -8.49 -5.07
N THR A 255 18.82 -7.96 -6.22
CA THR A 255 19.73 -7.38 -7.21
C THR A 255 19.94 -5.88 -7.04
N ILE A 256 19.24 -5.21 -6.11
CA ILE A 256 19.25 -3.74 -6.02
C ILE A 256 20.66 -3.15 -5.86
N LYS A 257 21.57 -3.88 -5.20
CA LYS A 257 22.95 -3.46 -5.00
C LYS A 257 23.78 -3.41 -6.29
N TYR A 258 23.45 -4.23 -7.29
CA TYR A 258 24.26 -4.40 -8.51
C TYR A 258 23.51 -4.03 -9.80
N LYS A 259 22.19 -4.17 -9.80
CA LYS A 259 21.29 -3.87 -10.91
C LYS A 259 19.93 -3.41 -10.34
N PRO A 260 19.84 -2.16 -9.88
CA PRO A 260 18.59 -1.57 -9.47
C PRO A 260 17.61 -1.50 -10.67
N PRO A 261 16.34 -1.88 -10.50
CA PRO A 261 15.33 -1.73 -11.56
C PRO A 261 14.86 -0.28 -11.70
N PRO A 262 14.21 0.05 -12.83
CA PRO A 262 13.51 1.33 -12.99
C PRO A 262 12.38 1.49 -11.97
N MET A 263 12.10 2.73 -11.59
CA MET A 263 11.01 3.11 -10.71
C MET A 263 10.00 4.00 -11.44
N GLY A 264 8.72 3.78 -11.18
CA GLY A 264 7.64 4.48 -11.90
C GLY A 264 7.66 4.11 -13.38
N SER A 265 7.81 5.11 -14.24
CA SER A 265 8.01 4.94 -15.69
C SER A 265 9.45 4.61 -16.09
N GLY A 266 10.40 4.68 -15.15
CA GLY A 266 11.84 4.60 -15.46
C GLY A 266 12.48 5.95 -15.81
N HIS A 267 11.70 7.03 -15.78
CA HIS A 267 12.15 8.39 -16.08
C HIS A 267 12.34 9.24 -14.82
N PRO A 268 13.21 10.27 -14.84
CA PRO A 268 13.45 11.11 -13.69
C PRO A 268 12.22 11.95 -13.32
N ALA A 269 12.08 12.26 -12.04
CA ALA A 269 10.96 13.02 -11.49
C ALA A 269 10.80 14.43 -12.08
N SER A 270 11.89 15.00 -12.60
CA SER A 270 11.91 16.32 -13.25
C SER A 270 11.05 16.39 -14.51
N GLU A 271 10.75 15.25 -15.14
CA GLU A 271 9.85 15.21 -16.31
C GLU A 271 8.39 15.51 -15.95
N GLY A 272 8.00 15.32 -14.68
CA GLY A 272 6.70 15.74 -14.15
C GLY A 272 5.49 14.97 -14.68
N ASP A 273 4.34 15.63 -14.69
CA ASP A 273 3.04 15.05 -15.01
C ASP A 273 3.01 14.39 -16.39
N GLY A 274 2.33 13.25 -16.50
CA GLY A 274 2.24 12.48 -17.75
C GLY A 274 3.43 11.56 -17.99
N LYS A 275 4.56 11.77 -17.29
CA LYS A 275 5.82 11.06 -17.53
C LYS A 275 6.36 10.39 -16.28
N ALA A 276 6.50 11.12 -15.18
CA ALA A 276 6.92 10.58 -13.89
C ALA A 276 5.75 9.91 -13.15
N ALA A 277 6.06 8.98 -12.24
CA ALA A 277 5.06 8.51 -11.29
C ALA A 277 4.78 9.62 -10.27
N TYR A 278 3.55 9.70 -9.78
CA TYR A 278 3.14 10.82 -8.93
C TYR A 278 2.09 10.44 -7.89
N VAL A 279 1.99 11.31 -6.89
CA VAL A 279 0.90 11.39 -5.92
C VAL A 279 0.40 12.83 -5.95
N LYS A 280 -0.91 13.01 -5.91
CA LYS A 280 -1.57 14.33 -5.92
C LYS A 280 -2.67 14.36 -4.87
N ASN A 281 -3.13 15.56 -4.54
CA ASN A 281 -4.19 15.78 -3.56
C ASN A 281 -3.90 15.10 -2.21
N ILE A 282 -2.66 15.18 -1.71
CA ILE A 282 -2.33 14.64 -0.39
C ILE A 282 -3.19 15.36 0.66
N LYS A 283 -3.84 14.57 1.51
CA LYS A 283 -4.61 15.01 2.68
C LYS A 283 -4.15 14.24 3.90
N ILE A 284 -4.27 14.86 5.07
CA ILE A 284 -4.02 14.22 6.36
C ILE A 284 -5.22 14.41 7.28
N VAL A 285 -5.42 13.45 8.19
CA VAL A 285 -6.44 13.55 9.24
C VAL A 285 -5.78 14.09 10.51
N THR A 286 -6.28 15.22 11.01
CA THR A 286 -5.75 15.85 12.22
C THR A 286 -6.26 15.15 13.48
N ARG A 287 -5.73 15.54 14.64
CA ARG A 287 -6.20 15.05 15.96
C ARG A 287 -7.68 15.36 16.20
N ASP A 288 -8.20 16.44 15.62
CA ASP A 288 -9.60 16.85 15.73
C ASP A 288 -10.48 16.17 14.66
N HIS A 289 -9.98 15.06 14.08
CA HIS A 289 -10.62 14.29 13.01
C HIS A 289 -10.93 15.08 11.73
N GLN A 290 -10.27 16.22 11.50
CA GLN A 290 -10.46 17.03 10.30
C GLN A 290 -9.58 16.52 9.17
N LEU A 291 -10.14 16.38 7.96
CA LEU A 291 -9.37 16.13 6.76
C LEU A 291 -8.84 17.47 6.21
N VAL A 292 -7.52 17.64 6.22
CA VAL A 292 -6.88 18.91 5.82
C VAL A 292 -5.84 18.69 4.73
N THR A 293 -5.61 19.73 3.92
CA THR A 293 -4.40 19.79 3.09
C THR A 293 -3.24 20.23 3.97
N PRO A 294 -2.21 19.39 4.16
CA PRO A 294 -0.99 19.78 4.86
C PRO A 294 -0.25 20.88 4.08
N MET A 295 0.58 21.67 4.76
CA MET A 295 1.35 22.74 4.10
C MET A 295 2.57 22.13 3.37
N SER A 296 2.87 22.54 2.13
CA SER A 296 4.06 22.04 1.40
C SER A 296 5.37 22.13 2.18
N ARG A 297 5.57 23.19 2.97
CA ARG A 297 6.77 23.37 3.81
C ARG A 297 6.94 22.33 4.91
N GLU A 298 5.89 21.58 5.23
CA GLU A 298 5.96 20.49 6.21
C GLU A 298 6.59 19.24 5.60
N PHE A 299 6.73 19.16 4.28
CA PHE A 299 7.23 17.98 3.56
C PHE A 299 8.74 18.04 3.32
N ASP A 300 9.50 17.14 3.93
CA ASP A 300 10.91 16.89 3.59
C ASP A 300 11.02 15.87 2.47
N VAL A 301 12.01 16.01 1.60
CA VAL A 301 12.31 15.01 0.56
C VAL A 301 13.46 14.12 1.00
N ALA A 302 13.30 12.81 0.86
CA ALA A 302 14.35 11.83 1.09
C ALA A 302 14.48 10.82 -0.07
N VAL A 303 15.71 10.74 -0.60
CA VAL A 303 16.12 9.82 -1.67
C VAL A 303 17.33 9.03 -1.16
N GLU A 304 17.18 7.72 -1.03
CA GLU A 304 18.24 6.84 -0.51
C GLU A 304 19.39 6.68 -1.51
N ASN A 305 19.08 6.57 -2.80
CA ASN A 305 20.07 6.50 -3.86
C ASN A 305 19.81 7.57 -4.94
N PRO A 306 20.28 8.81 -4.72
CA PRO A 306 19.99 9.94 -5.60
C PRO A 306 20.67 9.86 -6.98
N LYS A 307 21.61 8.93 -7.17
CA LYS A 307 22.22 8.68 -8.49
C LYS A 307 21.28 7.94 -9.44
N CYS A 308 20.46 7.03 -8.91
CA CYS A 308 19.58 6.22 -9.74
C CYS A 308 18.14 6.75 -9.78
N TYR A 309 17.75 7.54 -8.77
CA TYR A 309 16.36 7.92 -8.55
C TYR A 309 16.25 9.38 -8.11
N SER A 310 15.10 9.99 -8.40
CA SER A 310 14.81 11.39 -8.08
C SER A 310 13.39 11.60 -7.58
N VAL A 311 13.20 12.69 -6.83
CA VAL A 311 11.90 13.24 -6.42
C VAL A 311 11.86 14.70 -6.83
N ALA A 312 10.74 15.15 -7.36
CA ALA A 312 10.48 16.55 -7.62
C ALA A 312 9.20 16.98 -6.88
N HIS A 313 9.27 18.10 -6.17
CA HIS A 313 8.13 18.72 -5.50
C HIS A 313 7.63 19.90 -6.32
N LYS A 314 6.32 20.04 -6.49
CA LYS A 314 5.71 21.28 -6.97
C LYS A 314 4.42 21.59 -6.17
N SER A 315 4.23 22.90 -5.96
CA SER A 315 3.06 23.71 -5.60
C SER A 315 1.99 23.24 -4.58
N ASP A 316 1.54 24.21 -3.77
CA ASP A 316 0.28 24.22 -3.00
C ASP A 316 -0.94 24.71 -3.84
N GLN A 317 -0.73 25.06 -5.12
CA GLN A 317 -1.77 25.57 -6.03
C GLN A 317 -2.07 24.59 -7.16
N ASP A 318 -3.37 24.41 -7.45
CA ASP A 318 -4.00 23.45 -8.37
C ASP A 318 -3.56 21.98 -8.20
N GLY A 319 -4.43 21.15 -7.61
CA GLY A 319 -4.18 19.72 -7.37
C GLY A 319 -3.58 19.37 -6.00
N GLY A 320 -3.52 20.34 -5.08
CA GLY A 320 -3.02 20.18 -3.71
C GLY A 320 -1.55 19.80 -3.62
N VAL A 321 -1.09 19.42 -2.42
CA VAL A 321 0.28 18.94 -2.26
C VAL A 321 0.49 17.67 -3.07
N HIS A 322 1.55 17.67 -3.86
CA HIS A 322 1.90 16.60 -4.76
C HIS A 322 3.40 16.38 -4.89
N ALA A 323 3.77 15.20 -5.32
CA ALA A 323 5.15 14.85 -5.60
C ALA A 323 5.24 13.91 -6.79
N ASN A 324 6.30 14.10 -7.56
CA ASN A 324 6.70 13.22 -8.64
C ASN A 324 7.94 12.42 -8.21
N TRP A 325 8.04 11.17 -8.64
CA TRP A 325 9.22 10.34 -8.46
C TRP A 325 9.49 9.44 -9.66
N GLY A 326 10.73 8.98 -9.76
CA GLY A 326 11.11 7.99 -10.76
C GLY A 326 12.62 7.85 -10.88
N GLY A 327 13.03 7.14 -11.92
CA GLY A 327 14.43 6.94 -12.29
C GLY A 327 14.65 5.60 -12.96
N SER A 328 15.66 5.53 -13.80
CA SER A 328 15.93 4.36 -14.66
C SER A 328 16.49 3.17 -13.88
N GLY A 329 17.01 3.40 -12.67
CA GLY A 329 17.81 2.42 -11.94
C GLY A 329 19.27 2.38 -12.39
N ASP A 330 19.65 3.13 -13.43
CA ASP A 330 21.04 3.35 -13.79
C ASP A 330 21.65 4.41 -12.86
N CYS A 331 22.61 3.99 -12.04
CA CYS A 331 23.24 4.83 -11.02
C CYS A 331 24.59 5.41 -11.47
N THR A 332 24.92 5.31 -12.75
CA THR A 332 26.23 5.73 -13.28
C THR A 332 26.29 7.21 -13.67
N LEU A 333 25.13 7.88 -13.69
CA LEU A 333 24.99 9.30 -13.99
C LEU A 333 25.50 10.22 -12.88
#